data_AF-A0A183N850-F1
#
_entry.id   AF-A0A183N850-F1
#
_cell.length_a   1.000
_cell.length_b   1.000
_cell.length_c   1.000
_cell.angle_alpha   90.00
_cell.angle_beta   90.00
_cell.angle_gamma   90.00
#
_symmetry.space_group_name_H-M   'P 1'
#
loop_
_entity.id
_entity.type
_entity.pdbx_description
1 polymer ?
#
loop_
_entity_poly.entity_id
_entity_poly.type
_entity_poly.pdbx_seq_one_letter_code
_entity_poly.pdbx_strand_id
1 'polypeptide(L)'
;MSVGIVFAQRRLRNHGIYCINPSVMNVCGVINLTCFDKTGTLTEDGLDLWGVVPNRDGVLGKPEFEPSKLDYGPLVECMATCHSLTRIDGVLSGDPLDVKMFQSTKWVGFMYPNG
;
A
#
# COMPACT_ATOMS: atom_id res chain seq x y z
N MET A 1 19.74 -35.59 -14.34
CA MET A 1 18.89 -34.38 -14.37
C MET A 1 18.57 -33.84 -12.97
N SER A 2 18.57 -34.67 -11.93
CA SER A 2 18.08 -34.36 -10.58
C SER A 2 18.98 -33.43 -9.73
N VAL A 3 20.31 -33.54 -9.85
CA VAL A 3 21.26 -32.76 -9.02
C VAL A 3 21.17 -31.25 -9.29
N GLY A 4 21.03 -30.85 -10.56
CA GLY A 4 20.91 -29.43 -10.93
C GLY A 4 19.64 -28.77 -10.36
N ILE A 5 18.52 -29.50 -10.38
CA ILE A 5 17.24 -29.05 -9.79
C ILE A 5 17.39 -28.86 -8.29
N VAL A 6 18.03 -29.80 -7.58
CA VAL A 6 18.26 -29.69 -6.12
C VAL A 6 19.08 -28.45 -5.76
N PHE A 7 20.17 -28.19 -6.49
CA PHE A 7 20.97 -26.98 -6.25
C PHE A 7 20.20 -25.70 -6.57
N ALA A 8 19.43 -25.68 -7.67
CA ALA A 8 18.63 -24.53 -8.03
C ALA A 8 17.50 -24.26 -7.01
N GLN A 9 16.82 -25.31 -6.53
CA GLN A 9 15.79 -25.19 -5.50
C GLN A 9 16.36 -24.66 -4.19
N ARG A 10 17.56 -25.13 -3.78
CA ARG A 10 18.27 -24.58 -2.62
C ARG A 10 18.58 -23.09 -2.78
N ARG A 11 19.06 -22.68 -3.96
CA ARG A 11 19.33 -21.25 -4.25
C ARG A 11 18.07 -20.40 -4.22
N LEU A 12 16.96 -20.87 -4.81
CA LEU A 12 15.67 -20.17 -4.79
C LEU A 12 15.11 -20.05 -3.36
N ARG A 13 15.22 -21.10 -2.55
CA ARG A 13 14.78 -21.09 -1.16
C ARG A 13 15.53 -20.05 -0.32
N ASN A 14 16.82 -19.85 -0.57
CA ASN A 14 17.60 -18.81 0.10
C ASN A 14 17.11 -17.37 -0.23
N HIS A 15 16.30 -17.21 -1.28
CA HIS A 15 15.65 -15.96 -1.66
C HIS A 15 14.15 -15.94 -1.31
N GLY A 16 13.66 -16.88 -0.50
CA GLY A 16 12.24 -16.97 -0.16
C GLY A 16 11.34 -17.43 -1.31
N ILE A 17 11.91 -17.98 -2.39
CA ILE A 17 11.15 -18.52 -3.53
C ILE A 17 11.01 -20.03 -3.36
N TYR A 18 9.78 -20.49 -3.17
CA TYR A 18 9.47 -21.90 -2.91
C TYR A 18 8.83 -22.52 -4.15
N CYS A 19 9.53 -23.49 -4.76
CA CYS A 19 9.02 -24.22 -5.92
C CYS A 19 8.27 -25.48 -5.46
N ILE A 20 6.95 -25.53 -5.73
CA ILE A 20 6.09 -26.67 -5.38
C ILE A 20 6.22 -27.81 -6.42
N ASN A 21 6.56 -27.48 -7.66
CA ASN A 21 6.78 -28.44 -8.74
C ASN A 21 8.19 -28.28 -9.34
N PRO A 22 9.22 -28.98 -8.81
CA PRO A 22 10.60 -28.82 -9.27
C PRO A 22 10.83 -29.17 -10.76
N SER A 23 9.93 -29.96 -11.36
CA SER A 23 10.05 -30.39 -12.76
C SER A 23 9.95 -29.23 -13.76
N VAL A 24 9.29 -28.11 -13.40
CA VAL A 24 9.13 -26.96 -14.31
C VAL A 24 10.27 -25.94 -14.23
N MET A 25 11.23 -26.10 -13.31
CA MET A 25 12.29 -25.09 -13.09
C MET A 25 13.14 -24.82 -14.33
N ASN A 26 13.42 -25.84 -15.15
CA ASN A 26 14.22 -25.66 -16.36
C ASN A 26 13.45 -24.95 -17.47
N VAL A 27 12.11 -24.98 -17.45
CA VAL A 27 11.26 -24.28 -18.44
C VAL A 27 11.46 -22.77 -18.35
N CYS A 28 11.72 -22.24 -17.16
CA CYS A 28 12.00 -20.82 -16.94
C CYS A 28 13.22 -20.31 -17.74
N GLY A 29 14.13 -21.19 -18.17
CA GLY A 29 15.30 -20.80 -18.97
C GLY A 29 15.01 -20.55 -20.46
N VAL A 30 13.81 -20.93 -20.94
CA VAL A 30 13.45 -20.86 -22.37
C VAL A 30 12.16 -20.06 -22.62
N ILE A 31 11.65 -19.35 -21.61
CA ILE A 31 10.49 -18.47 -21.78
C ILE A 31 10.84 -17.28 -22.67
N ASN A 32 9.89 -16.84 -23.50
CA ASN A 32 10.02 -15.66 -24.38
C ASN A 32 8.88 -14.65 -24.20
N LEU A 33 7.89 -14.98 -23.37
CA LEU A 33 6.74 -14.13 -23.01
C LEU A 33 6.49 -14.27 -21.51
N THR A 34 6.19 -13.16 -20.86
CA THR A 34 5.74 -13.13 -19.47
C THR A 34 4.47 -12.30 -19.38
N CYS A 35 3.41 -12.92 -18.89
CA CYS A 35 2.15 -12.24 -18.61
C CYS A 35 2.14 -11.83 -17.14
N PHE A 36 1.84 -10.57 -16.86
CA PHE A 36 1.68 -10.07 -15.51
C PHE A 36 0.19 -9.83 -15.24
N ASP A 37 -0.30 -10.35 -14.13
CA ASP A 37 -1.55 -9.87 -13.56
C ASP A 37 -1.33 -8.51 -12.90
N LYS A 38 -2.37 -7.69 -12.76
CA LYS A 38 -2.26 -6.34 -12.23
C LYS A 38 -2.42 -6.30 -10.71
N THR A 39 -3.60 -6.67 -10.22
CA THR A 39 -3.95 -6.54 -8.78
C THR A 39 -3.33 -7.68 -7.99
N GLY A 40 -2.65 -7.38 -6.88
CA GLY A 40 -1.92 -8.36 -6.07
C GLY A 40 -0.61 -8.86 -6.70
N THR A 41 -0.19 -8.32 -7.85
CA THR A 41 1.08 -8.67 -8.53
C THR A 41 1.89 -7.42 -8.90
N LEU A 42 1.37 -6.56 -9.79
CA LEU A 42 2.03 -5.29 -10.15
C LEU A 42 1.67 -4.17 -9.19
N THR A 43 0.46 -4.21 -8.63
CA THR A 43 -0.01 -3.29 -7.60
C THR A 43 -0.34 -4.06 -6.34
N GLU A 44 -0.17 -3.39 -5.20
CA GLU A 44 -0.69 -3.90 -3.93
C GLU A 44 -2.22 -3.95 -3.96
N ASP A 45 -2.79 -4.79 -3.10
CA ASP A 45 -4.23 -4.80 -2.86
C ASP A 45 -4.62 -3.64 -1.95
N GLY A 46 -5.65 -2.90 -2.35
CA GLY A 46 -6.19 -1.77 -1.59
C GLY A 46 -6.01 -0.43 -2.29
N LEU A 47 -6.23 0.62 -1.52
CA LEU A 47 -6.14 2.00 -1.96
C LEU A 47 -5.02 2.70 -1.18
N ASP A 48 -4.38 3.69 -1.80
CA ASP A 48 -3.47 4.59 -1.10
C ASP A 48 -3.70 6.03 -1.54
N LEU A 49 -3.39 6.98 -0.67
CA LEU A 49 -3.52 8.40 -0.99
C LEU A 49 -2.23 8.90 -1.64
N TRP A 50 -2.29 9.21 -2.94
CA TRP A 50 -1.13 9.74 -3.66
C TRP A 50 -0.79 11.18 -3.25
N GLY A 51 -1.81 12.03 -3.07
CA GLY A 51 -1.64 13.42 -2.67
C GLY A 51 -2.95 14.18 -2.66
N VAL A 52 -2.90 15.43 -2.19
CA VAL A 52 -4.06 16.33 -2.12
C VAL A 52 -3.80 17.57 -2.95
N VAL A 53 -4.83 18.08 -3.63
CA VAL A 53 -4.74 19.31 -4.42
C VAL A 53 -5.57 20.37 -3.71
N PRO A 54 -4.96 21.39 -3.08
CA PRO A 54 -5.71 22.43 -2.40
C PRO A 54 -6.46 23.29 -3.42
N ASN A 55 -7.72 23.57 -3.14
CA ASN A 55 -8.52 24.55 -3.88
C ASN A 55 -8.55 25.86 -3.10
N ARG A 56 -8.08 26.95 -3.72
CA ARG A 56 -8.16 28.31 -3.18
C ARG A 56 -9.00 29.14 -4.15
N ASP A 57 -10.21 29.49 -3.74
CA ASP A 57 -11.14 30.34 -4.50
C ASP A 57 -11.42 29.85 -5.94
N GLY A 58 -11.57 28.54 -6.12
CA GLY A 58 -11.86 27.92 -7.42
C GLY A 58 -10.61 27.63 -8.25
N VAL A 59 -9.41 27.96 -7.75
CA VAL A 59 -8.14 27.66 -8.40
C VAL A 59 -7.47 26.48 -7.70
N LEU A 60 -7.19 25.43 -8.47
CA LEU A 60 -6.42 24.28 -8.00
C LEU A 60 -4.94 24.64 -7.88
N GLY A 61 -4.38 24.39 -6.71
CA GLY A 61 -2.96 24.54 -6.43
C GLY A 61 -2.12 23.39 -6.98
N LYS A 62 -0.86 23.31 -6.54
CA LYS A 62 0.00 22.17 -6.83
C LYS A 62 -0.39 20.98 -5.93
N PRO A 63 -0.25 19.73 -6.42
CA PRO A 63 -0.43 18.56 -5.57
C PRO A 63 0.58 18.55 -4.41
N GLU A 64 0.08 18.29 -3.22
CA GLU A 64 0.86 18.05 -2.01
C GLU A 64 0.82 16.57 -1.67
N PHE A 65 1.98 15.91 -1.78
CA PHE A 65 2.12 14.46 -1.59
C PHE A 65 2.18 14.03 -0.13
N GLU A 66 2.38 14.99 0.77
CA GLU A 66 2.40 14.76 2.22
C GLU A 66 1.41 15.71 2.89
N PRO A 67 0.13 15.32 3.01
CA PRO A 67 -0.90 16.17 3.62
C PRO A 67 -0.54 16.63 5.03
N SER A 68 0.23 15.83 5.79
CA SER A 68 0.77 16.22 7.10
C SER A 68 1.70 17.44 7.12
N LYS A 69 2.21 17.88 5.96
CA LYS A 69 3.06 19.09 5.83
C LYS A 69 2.28 20.35 5.46
N LEU A 70 1.00 20.21 5.12
CA LEU A 70 0.14 21.35 4.89
C LEU A 70 0.00 22.18 6.18
N ASP A 71 -0.16 23.48 6.02
CA ASP A 71 -0.54 24.35 7.12
C ASP A 71 -1.84 23.84 7.75
N TYR A 72 -1.90 23.85 9.08
CA TYR A 72 -3.14 23.57 9.79
C TYR A 72 -4.22 24.55 9.33
N GLY A 73 -5.34 23.98 8.88
CA GLY A 73 -6.45 24.74 8.34
C GLY A 73 -7.53 23.84 7.77
N PRO A 74 -8.56 24.43 7.12
CA PRO A 74 -9.80 23.73 6.80
C PRO A 74 -9.62 22.45 5.98
N LEU A 75 -8.62 22.41 5.08
CA LEU A 75 -8.37 21.22 4.26
C LEU A 75 -7.93 20.02 5.12
N VAL A 76 -6.90 20.20 5.95
CA VAL A 76 -6.37 19.13 6.81
C VAL A 76 -7.39 18.77 7.90
N GLU A 77 -8.08 19.75 8.47
CA GLU A 77 -9.13 19.54 9.48
C GLU A 77 -10.30 18.74 8.92
N CYS A 78 -10.76 19.04 7.70
CA CYS A 78 -11.79 18.26 7.03
C CYS A 78 -11.35 16.82 6.80
N MET A 79 -10.11 16.60 6.35
CA MET A 79 -9.57 15.24 6.16
C MET A 79 -9.46 14.46 7.48
N ALA A 80 -9.22 15.16 8.59
CA ALA A 80 -9.06 14.57 9.91
C ALA A 80 -10.39 14.31 10.65
N THR A 81 -11.50 14.92 10.22
CA THR A 81 -12.77 14.92 10.99
C THR A 81 -14.01 14.53 10.19
N CYS A 82 -14.02 14.74 8.87
CA CYS A 82 -15.19 14.54 8.01
C CYS A 82 -15.21 13.12 7.41
N HIS A 83 -15.27 12.11 8.28
CA HIS A 83 -15.34 10.70 7.89
C HIS A 83 -16.07 9.87 8.95
N SER A 84 -16.47 8.65 8.60
CA SER A 84 -17.22 7.75 9.51
C SER A 84 -16.37 6.75 10.27
N LEU A 85 -15.04 6.92 10.25
CA LEU A 85 -14.08 6.00 10.87
C LEU A 85 -14.35 5.83 12.37
N THR A 86 -14.25 4.58 12.82
CA THR A 86 -14.33 4.19 14.22
C THR A 86 -13.08 3.44 14.64
N ARG A 87 -12.90 3.23 15.94
CA ARG A 87 -11.77 2.48 16.50
C ARG A 87 -12.28 1.20 17.15
N ILE A 88 -11.85 0.05 16.65
CA ILE A 88 -12.18 -1.27 17.18
C ILE A 88 -10.86 -1.90 17.63
N ASP A 89 -10.77 -2.27 18.90
CA ASP A 89 -9.56 -2.86 19.52
C ASP A 89 -8.28 -2.05 19.26
N GLY A 90 -8.40 -0.73 19.27
CA GLY A 90 -7.26 0.16 19.05
C GLY A 90 -6.91 0.39 17.57
N VAL A 91 -7.59 -0.27 16.63
CA VAL A 91 -7.36 -0.18 15.18
C VAL A 91 -8.44 0.67 14.51
N LEU A 92 -8.04 1.53 13.57
CA LEU A 92 -8.97 2.32 12.78
C LEU A 92 -9.75 1.41 11.81
N SER A 93 -11.07 1.57 11.76
CA SER A 93 -11.96 0.74 10.95
C SER A 93 -13.00 1.60 10.23
N GLY A 94 -13.28 1.28 8.98
CA GLY A 94 -14.23 1.98 8.11
C GLY A 94 -13.85 1.82 6.65
N ASP A 95 -14.31 2.74 5.80
CA ASP A 95 -13.98 2.71 4.37
C ASP A 95 -12.46 2.88 4.15
N PRO A 96 -11.82 2.05 3.29
CA PRO A 96 -10.38 2.15 3.03
C PRO A 96 -9.91 3.53 2.56
N LEU A 97 -10.73 4.28 1.81
CA LEU A 97 -10.42 5.64 1.39
C LEU A 97 -10.32 6.59 2.59
N ASP A 98 -11.30 6.51 3.49
CA ASP A 98 -11.33 7.31 4.72
C ASP A 98 -10.12 6.99 5.61
N VAL A 99 -9.78 5.70 5.76
CA VAL A 99 -8.62 5.25 6.53
C VAL A 99 -7.34 5.89 5.99
N LYS A 100 -7.14 5.84 4.68
CA LYS A 100 -5.93 6.37 4.02
C LYS A 100 -5.88 7.89 4.05
N MET A 101 -7.01 8.55 3.85
CA MET A 101 -7.15 9.99 4.00
C MET A 101 -6.77 10.44 5.41
N PHE A 102 -7.38 9.86 6.46
CA PHE A 102 -7.09 10.21 7.85
C PHE A 102 -5.61 9.96 8.19
N GLN A 103 -5.07 8.79 7.87
CA GLN A 103 -3.67 8.44 8.15
C GLN A 103 -2.68 9.41 7.49
N SER A 104 -2.99 9.91 6.29
CA SER A 104 -2.11 10.85 5.56
C SER A 104 -1.93 12.20 6.27
N THR A 105 -2.89 12.60 7.11
CA THR A 105 -2.82 13.83 7.91
C THR A 105 -1.84 13.71 9.09
N LYS A 106 -1.53 12.48 9.52
CA LYS A 106 -0.79 12.18 10.77
C LYS A 106 -1.38 12.89 12.00
N TRP A 107 -2.69 13.13 12.02
CA TRP A 107 -3.36 13.82 13.12
C TRP A 107 -3.25 13.03 14.43
N VAL A 108 -2.69 13.66 15.47
CA VAL A 108 -2.39 12.99 16.76
C VAL A 108 -3.61 12.96 17.71
N GLY A 109 -4.75 13.54 17.31
CA GLY A 109 -5.95 13.69 18.16
C GLY A 109 -6.62 12.40 18.66
N PHE A 110 -6.23 11.21 18.16
CA PHE A 110 -6.75 9.90 18.59
C PHE A 110 -5.67 8.91 19.07
N MET A 111 -4.40 9.36 19.19
CA MET A 111 -3.24 8.49 19.46
C MET A 111 -2.85 8.35 20.94
N TYR A 112 -3.74 8.68 21.89
CA TYR A 112 -3.52 8.29 23.28
C TYR A 112 -4.29 7.01 23.60
N PRO A 113 -3.62 5.93 24.08
CA PRO A 113 -4.29 4.72 24.55
C PRO A 113 -4.97 4.87 25.92
N ASN A 114 -4.88 6.03 26.58
CA ASN A 114 -5.28 6.17 27.98
C ASN A 114 -6.15 7.42 28.19
N GLY A 115 -7.44 7.23 28.03
CA GLY A 115 -8.44 7.73 28.97
C GLY A 115 -9.09 6.52 29.60
#